data_AF-A0A317M3Y0-F1
#
_entry.id   AF-A0A317M3Y0-F1
#
_cell.length_a   1.000
_cell.length_b   1.000
_cell.length_c   1.000
_cell.angle_alpha   90.00
_cell.angle_beta   90.00
_cell.angle_gamma   90.00
#
_symmetry.space_group_name_H-M   'P 1'
#
loop_
_entity.id
_entity.type
_entity.pdbx_description
1 polymer ?
#
loop_
_entity_poly.entity_id
_entity_poly.type
_entity_poly.pdbx_seq_one_letter_code
_entity_poly.pdbx_strand_id
1 'polypeptide(L)'
;MRAFLIIAQLFLFLTAQAQQNNITSVTASYDPAAIAELYDHVQIGLEFKYANGDIKKTEGYLQGAYRWRNIKVISSCGAVQNGYLQIDRQRLARQNYQVELTVTVPETAQPLTTKLTIPHLENIRFNHYADSLKRGIRFYLNVEGSFSSGKVYPLDTAAIKFSTSAGKLLGQDLLLNTNDATTRTITVTATNKRDSSMSVTSTIPVKILLDK
;
A
#
# COMPACT_ATOMS: atom_id res chain seq x y z
N MET A 1 16.25 41.95 56.24
CA MET A 1 16.74 40.65 55.75
C MET A 1 15.65 39.63 55.41
N ARG A 2 14.54 39.53 56.15
CA ARG A 2 13.45 38.56 55.84
C ARG A 2 12.68 38.84 54.53
N ALA A 3 12.54 40.10 54.11
CA ALA A 3 11.85 40.46 52.86
C ALA A 3 12.62 40.08 51.58
N PHE A 4 13.96 40.03 51.63
CA PHE A 4 14.79 39.66 50.48
C PHE A 4 14.77 38.15 50.18
N LEU A 5 14.53 37.32 51.20
CA LEU A 5 14.41 35.86 51.05
C LEU A 5 13.09 35.43 50.38
N ILE A 6 12.02 36.19 50.56
CA ILE A 6 10.70 35.88 49.97
C ILE A 6 10.68 36.21 48.47
N ILE A 7 11.33 37.30 48.06
CA ILE A 7 11.44 37.69 46.64
C ILE A 7 12.31 36.68 45.87
N ALA A 8 13.40 36.19 46.47
CA ALA A 8 14.24 35.15 45.85
C ALA A 8 13.50 33.81 45.66
N GLN A 9 12.56 33.46 46.54
CA GLN A 9 11.73 32.25 46.38
C GLN A 9 10.70 32.40 45.26
N LEU A 10 10.12 33.59 45.06
CA LEU A 10 9.16 33.85 43.97
C LEU A 10 9.80 33.77 42.56
N PHE A 11 11.08 34.15 42.42
CA PHE A 11 11.80 34.00 41.15
C PHE A 11 12.18 32.55 40.81
N LEU A 12 12.29 31.66 41.80
CA LEU A 12 12.55 30.23 41.57
C LEU A 12 11.30 29.45 41.13
N PHE A 13 10.08 29.94 41.43
CA PHE A 13 8.84 29.32 40.95
C PHE A 13 8.46 29.74 39.52
N LEU A 14 8.95 30.89 39.04
CA LEU A 14 8.66 31.37 37.68
C LEU A 14 9.54 30.74 36.59
N THR A 15 10.71 30.20 36.94
CA THR A 15 11.58 29.50 35.98
C THR A 15 11.27 28.01 35.86
N ALA A 16 10.37 27.48 36.69
CA ALA A 16 9.93 26.09 36.68
C ALA A 16 8.64 25.86 35.88
N GLN A 17 8.15 26.84 35.10
CA GLN A 17 7.43 26.49 33.88
C GLN A 17 8.49 25.92 32.93
N ALA A 18 8.80 24.64 33.12
CA ALA A 18 9.50 23.83 32.13
C ALA A 18 8.86 24.18 30.79
N GLN A 19 9.63 24.86 29.94
CA GLN A 19 9.19 25.28 28.62
C GLN A 19 8.65 24.02 27.94
N GLN A 20 7.32 23.89 27.90
CA GLN A 20 6.66 22.70 27.39
C GLN A 20 7.07 22.63 25.94
N ASN A 21 8.00 21.72 25.66
CA ASN A 21 8.50 21.52 24.33
C ASN A 21 7.38 20.84 23.55
N ASN A 22 6.53 21.66 22.95
CA ASN A 22 5.31 21.21 22.30
C ASN A 22 5.66 20.61 20.93
N ILE A 23 4.90 19.60 20.55
CA ILE A 23 4.98 19.05 19.19
C ILE A 23 4.36 20.06 18.23
N THR A 24 5.09 20.40 17.18
CA THR A 24 4.68 21.36 16.15
C THR A 24 4.14 20.69 14.89
N SER A 25 4.65 19.49 14.56
CA SER A 25 4.17 18.72 13.41
C SER A 25 4.41 17.22 13.58
N VAL A 26 3.66 16.44 12.81
CA VAL A 26 3.87 15.01 12.65
C VAL A 26 3.95 14.65 11.17
N THR A 27 4.93 13.84 10.82
CA THR A 27 5.08 13.27 9.46
C THR A 27 4.94 11.77 9.56
N ALA A 28 4.08 11.19 8.71
CA ALA A 28 3.99 9.74 8.57
C ALA A 28 4.82 9.24 7.38
N SER A 29 5.42 8.06 7.55
CA SER A 29 5.89 7.25 6.43
C SER A 29 5.51 5.78 6.65
N TYR A 30 5.77 4.94 5.65
CA TYR A 30 5.64 3.50 5.74
C TYR A 30 6.98 2.84 5.45
N ASP A 31 7.15 1.60 5.90
CA ASP A 31 8.37 0.83 5.68
C ASP A 31 8.60 0.61 4.17
N PRO A 32 9.68 1.15 3.58
CA PRO A 32 9.95 0.99 2.14
C PRO A 32 10.24 -0.45 1.73
N ALA A 33 10.60 -1.33 2.68
CA ALA A 33 10.79 -2.76 2.44
C ALA A 33 9.45 -3.51 2.33
N ALA A 34 8.33 -2.90 2.74
CA ALA A 34 7.01 -3.49 2.57
C ALA A 34 6.60 -3.51 1.09
N ILE A 35 5.84 -4.55 0.72
CA ILE A 35 5.21 -4.68 -0.61
C ILE A 35 3.81 -4.09 -0.55
N ALA A 36 3.74 -2.78 -0.30
CA ALA A 36 2.50 -2.02 -0.18
C ALA A 36 1.65 -2.04 -1.47
N GLU A 37 2.27 -2.36 -2.60
CA GLU A 37 1.64 -2.56 -3.90
C GLU A 37 0.63 -3.72 -3.88
N LEU A 38 0.97 -4.82 -3.19
CA LEU A 38 0.20 -6.07 -3.21
C LEU A 38 -0.54 -6.34 -1.90
N TYR A 39 0.06 -6.01 -0.76
CA TYR A 39 -0.49 -6.40 0.55
C TYR A 39 -1.21 -5.27 1.27
N ASP A 40 -2.31 -5.62 1.94
CA ASP A 40 -3.19 -4.67 2.62
C ASP A 40 -2.69 -4.32 4.03
N HIS A 41 -1.45 -4.68 4.37
CA HIS A 41 -0.89 -4.53 5.69
C HIS A 41 0.54 -4.01 5.59
N VAL A 42 0.79 -2.82 6.13
CA VAL A 42 2.10 -2.15 6.06
C VAL A 42 2.47 -1.57 7.40
N GLN A 43 3.76 -1.63 7.75
CA GLN A 43 4.25 -0.94 8.93
C GLN A 43 4.34 0.56 8.64
N ILE A 44 3.81 1.38 9.53
CA ILE A 44 3.86 2.84 9.50
C ILE A 44 4.65 3.39 10.69
N GLY A 45 5.07 4.64 10.57
CA GLY A 45 5.98 5.29 11.50
C GLY A 45 5.73 6.77 11.51
N LEU A 46 5.83 7.37 12.68
CA LEU A 46 5.57 8.78 12.90
C LEU A 46 6.84 9.46 13.38
N GLU A 47 7.15 10.59 12.75
CA GLU A 47 8.19 11.52 13.16
C GLU A 47 7.52 12.78 13.73
N PHE A 48 7.76 13.05 15.01
CA PHE A 48 7.26 14.21 15.73
C PHE A 48 8.35 15.27 15.82
N LYS A 49 8.08 16.45 15.28
CA LYS A 49 8.97 17.61 15.38
C LYS A 49 8.53 18.51 16.53
N TYR A 50 9.46 18.84 17.40
CA TYR A 50 9.23 19.66 18.57
C TYR A 50 9.60 21.12 18.32
N ALA A 51 9.04 22.04 19.11
CA ALA A 51 9.26 23.48 18.98
C ALA A 51 10.74 23.88 19.14
N ASN A 52 11.50 23.15 19.95
CA ASN A 52 12.94 23.34 20.11
C ASN A 52 13.79 22.75 18.97
N GLY A 53 13.16 22.13 17.96
CA GLY A 53 13.83 21.48 16.85
C GLY A 53 14.11 19.98 17.03
N ASP A 54 13.87 19.42 18.22
CA ASP A 54 14.06 17.99 18.46
C ASP A 54 13.11 17.15 17.60
N ILE A 55 13.57 15.95 17.26
CA ILE A 55 12.80 14.99 16.50
C ILE A 55 12.70 13.71 17.32
N LYS A 56 11.47 13.22 17.56
CA LYS A 56 11.24 11.89 18.11
C LYS A 56 10.50 11.02 17.11
N LYS A 57 10.95 9.78 16.99
CA LYS A 57 10.39 8.77 16.10
C LYS A 57 9.70 7.68 16.90
N THR A 58 8.69 7.06 16.29
CA THR A 58 8.06 5.87 16.84
C THR A 58 8.99 4.66 16.79
N GLU A 59 8.79 3.73 17.73
CA GLU A 59 9.35 2.38 17.64
C GLU A 59 8.83 1.62 16.41
N GLY A 60 9.44 0.48 16.09
CA GLY A 60 9.15 -0.28 14.88
C GLY A 60 10.11 0.07 13.75
N TYR A 61 9.63 0.25 12.52
CA TYR A 61 10.53 0.43 11.37
C TYR A 61 11.39 1.70 11.46
N LEU A 62 10.90 2.78 12.09
CA LEU A 62 11.68 4.01 12.29
C LEU A 62 12.75 3.88 13.39
N GLN A 63 12.76 2.77 14.12
CA GLN A 63 13.72 2.47 15.20
C GLN A 63 13.82 3.56 16.28
N GLY A 64 12.71 4.29 16.51
CA GLY A 64 12.64 5.32 17.53
C GLY A 64 12.25 4.79 18.92
N ALA A 65 12.24 5.69 19.89
CA ALA A 65 11.89 5.37 21.28
C ALA A 65 10.45 5.74 21.66
N TYR A 66 9.71 6.44 20.80
CA TYR A 66 8.34 6.84 21.08
C TYR A 66 7.40 5.63 20.95
N ARG A 67 6.74 5.25 22.05
CA ARG A 67 5.98 3.99 22.14
C ARG A 67 4.60 4.11 21.52
N TRP A 68 4.18 3.12 20.73
CA TRP A 68 2.86 3.11 20.07
C TRP A 68 1.70 3.09 21.07
N ARG A 69 1.89 2.46 22.24
CA ARG A 69 0.88 2.45 23.31
C ARG A 69 0.50 3.85 23.83
N ASN A 70 1.34 4.86 23.59
CA ASN A 70 1.10 6.25 23.98
C ASN A 70 0.45 7.07 22.86
N ILE A 71 0.16 6.47 21.71
CA ILE A 71 -0.35 7.16 20.53
C ILE A 71 -1.71 6.56 20.16
N LYS A 72 -2.71 7.42 19.96
CA LYS A 72 -3.94 7.01 19.29
C LYS A 72 -3.91 7.52 17.85
N VAL A 73 -4.05 6.61 16.89
CA VAL A 73 -4.09 6.95 15.46
C VAL A 73 -5.42 6.50 14.87
N ILE A 74 -6.11 7.40 14.19
CA ILE A 74 -7.29 7.11 13.38
C ILE A 74 -6.90 7.28 11.92
N SER A 75 -7.28 6.32 11.08
CA SER A 75 -7.02 6.36 9.64
C SER A 75 -8.29 6.63 8.86
N SER A 76 -8.18 7.42 7.78
CA SER A 76 -9.26 7.61 6.82
C SER A 76 -9.57 6.36 6.00
N CYS A 77 -8.60 5.43 5.85
CA CYS A 77 -8.64 4.28 4.93
C CYS A 77 -8.22 2.95 5.56
N GLY A 78 -8.77 2.64 6.74
CA GLY A 78 -8.59 1.35 7.40
C GLY A 78 -8.39 1.50 8.89
N ALA A 79 -7.46 0.75 9.47
CA ALA A 79 -7.19 0.75 10.90
C ALA A 79 -5.69 0.74 11.18
N VAL A 80 -5.28 1.44 12.24
CA VAL A 80 -3.90 1.44 12.72
C VAL A 80 -3.85 0.75 14.08
N GLN A 81 -2.93 -0.21 14.22
CA GLN A 81 -2.68 -0.89 15.48
C GLN A 81 -1.18 -1.15 15.65
N ASN A 82 -0.60 -0.67 16.75
CA ASN A 82 0.82 -0.90 17.11
C ASN A 82 1.80 -0.62 15.96
N GLY A 83 1.57 0.47 15.22
CA GLY A 83 2.43 0.85 14.10
C GLY A 83 2.19 0.08 12.81
N TYR A 84 1.13 -0.71 12.71
CA TYR A 84 0.72 -1.33 11.47
C TYR A 84 -0.58 -0.71 10.96
N LEU A 85 -0.61 -0.36 9.68
CA LEU A 85 -1.78 0.09 8.96
C LEU A 85 -2.36 -1.10 8.17
N GLN A 86 -3.56 -1.53 8.57
CA GLN A 86 -4.41 -2.37 7.75
C GLN A 86 -5.22 -1.48 6.80
N ILE A 87 -5.06 -1.67 5.51
CA ILE A 87 -5.56 -0.78 4.44
C ILE A 87 -6.90 -1.31 3.90
N ASP A 88 -7.92 -0.45 3.88
CA ASP A 88 -9.12 -0.65 3.06
C ASP A 88 -8.85 -0.10 1.66
N ARG A 89 -8.47 -0.98 0.72
CA ARG A 89 -8.08 -0.56 -0.63
C ARG A 89 -9.22 0.02 -1.47
N GLN A 90 -10.47 -0.38 -1.22
CA GLN A 90 -11.62 0.20 -1.94
C GLN A 90 -11.83 1.65 -1.52
N ARG A 91 -11.74 1.93 -0.21
CA ARG A 91 -11.82 3.29 0.30
C ARG A 91 -10.61 4.13 -0.10
N LEU A 92 -9.41 3.55 -0.06
CA LEU A 92 -8.17 4.20 -0.48
C LEU A 92 -8.23 4.70 -1.93
N ALA A 93 -8.77 3.89 -2.85
CA ALA A 93 -8.95 4.31 -4.24
C ALA A 93 -9.87 5.53 -4.38
N ARG A 94 -10.92 5.63 -3.56
CA ARG A 94 -11.83 6.81 -3.52
C ARG A 94 -11.17 8.06 -2.95
N GLN A 95 -10.06 7.91 -2.22
CA GLN A 95 -9.28 9.01 -1.64
C GLN A 95 -8.00 9.30 -2.44
N ASN A 96 -7.96 8.94 -3.72
CA ASN A 96 -6.80 9.15 -4.60
C ASN A 96 -5.50 8.60 -4.00
N TYR A 97 -5.61 7.45 -3.33
CA TYR A 97 -4.49 6.73 -2.70
C TYR A 97 -3.74 7.51 -1.62
N GLN A 98 -4.38 8.53 -1.03
CA GLN A 98 -3.90 9.23 0.15
C GLN A 98 -4.65 8.74 1.40
N VAL A 99 -3.88 8.32 2.40
CA VAL A 99 -4.36 8.02 3.75
C VAL A 99 -4.13 9.25 4.61
N GLU A 100 -5.20 9.78 5.20
CA GLU A 100 -5.08 10.79 6.25
C GLU A 100 -5.06 10.09 7.61
N LEU A 101 -4.12 10.50 8.45
CA LEU A 101 -3.95 10.00 9.81
C LEU A 101 -4.19 11.14 10.79
N THR A 102 -5.16 10.95 11.68
CA THR A 102 -5.37 11.80 12.85
C THR A 102 -4.65 11.18 14.04
N VAL A 103 -3.64 11.87 14.54
CA VAL A 103 -2.72 11.41 15.59
C VAL A 103 -2.98 12.19 16.87
N THR A 104 -3.32 11.48 17.95
CA THR A 104 -3.49 12.05 19.28
C THR A 104 -2.40 11.52 20.20
N VAL A 105 -1.72 12.43 20.88
CA VAL A 105 -0.63 12.15 21.82
C VAL A 105 -0.81 12.98 23.09
N PRO A 106 -0.28 12.53 24.25
CA PRO A 106 -0.44 13.25 25.53
C PRO A 106 0.15 14.66 25.54
N GLU A 107 1.15 14.93 24.70
CA GLU A 107 1.87 16.21 24.66
C GLU A 107 1.16 17.30 23.85
N THR A 108 0.04 17.00 23.17
CA THR A 108 -0.73 18.00 22.41
C THR A 108 -2.18 18.08 22.88
N ALA A 109 -2.69 19.30 23.03
CA ALA A 109 -4.09 19.54 23.39
C ALA A 109 -5.07 19.19 22.24
N GLN A 110 -4.60 19.33 21.00
CA GLN A 110 -5.38 19.02 19.80
C GLN A 110 -4.70 17.90 19.01
N PRO A 111 -5.49 17.05 18.32
CA PRO A 111 -4.93 16.06 17.40
C PRO A 111 -4.13 16.71 16.27
N LEU A 112 -3.09 16.03 15.84
CA LEU A 112 -2.29 16.40 14.68
C LEU A 112 -2.75 15.59 13.47
N THR A 113 -2.67 16.16 12.27
CA THR A 113 -3.02 15.47 11.02
C THR A 113 -1.80 15.30 10.14
N THR A 114 -1.68 14.15 9.49
CA THR A 114 -0.64 13.90 8.48
C THR A 114 -1.16 12.99 7.37
N LYS A 115 -0.46 12.95 6.25
CA LYS A 115 -0.86 12.19 5.06
C LYS A 115 0.21 11.19 4.66
N LEU A 116 -0.24 10.05 4.14
CA LEU A 116 0.58 8.98 3.61
C LEU A 116 0.06 8.61 2.21
N THR A 117 0.91 8.63 1.20
CA THR A 117 0.54 8.14 -0.13
C THR A 117 0.93 6.68 -0.24
N ILE A 118 -0.05 5.82 -0.54
CA ILE A 118 0.18 4.38 -0.73
C ILE A 118 0.31 4.09 -2.23
N PRO A 119 1.27 3.24 -2.66
CA PRO A 119 1.39 2.85 -4.06
C PRO A 119 0.13 2.22 -4.63
N HIS A 120 -0.15 2.51 -5.89
CA HIS A 120 -1.32 1.97 -6.58
C HIS A 120 -0.97 1.47 -7.98
N LEU A 121 -1.84 0.61 -8.51
CA LEU A 121 -1.70 0.04 -9.83
C LEU A 121 -2.01 1.11 -10.88
N GLU A 122 -1.09 1.34 -11.81
CA GLU A 122 -1.25 2.31 -12.89
C GLU A 122 -1.57 1.64 -14.22
N ASN A 123 -0.94 0.49 -14.50
CA ASN A 123 -1.08 -0.21 -15.77
C ASN A 123 -0.99 -1.73 -15.57
N ILE A 124 -1.58 -2.48 -16.50
CA ILE A 124 -1.43 -3.94 -16.59
C ILE A 124 -0.98 -4.36 -17.99
N ARG A 125 -0.24 -5.46 -18.08
CA ARG A 125 0.17 -6.07 -19.34
C ARG A 125 0.25 -7.59 -19.24
N PHE A 126 0.08 -8.28 -20.37
CA PHE A 126 0.47 -9.68 -20.46
C PHE A 126 1.99 -9.80 -20.59
N ASN A 127 2.58 -10.79 -19.91
CA ASN A 127 3.98 -11.19 -20.05
C ASN A 127 4.06 -12.71 -20.28
N HIS A 128 3.57 -13.16 -21.44
CA HIS A 128 3.46 -14.58 -21.78
C HIS A 128 4.84 -15.24 -21.89
N TYR A 129 4.97 -16.44 -21.32
CA TYR A 129 6.21 -17.22 -21.35
C TYR A 129 6.40 -18.04 -22.63
N ALA A 130 5.39 -18.06 -23.52
CA ALA A 130 5.43 -18.81 -24.77
C ALA A 130 4.65 -18.09 -25.87
N ASP A 131 5.19 -18.17 -27.09
CA ASP A 131 4.62 -17.50 -28.28
C ASP A 131 3.37 -18.22 -28.83
N SER A 132 3.10 -19.45 -28.36
CA SER A 132 1.95 -20.22 -28.81
C SER A 132 1.43 -21.20 -27.77
N LEU A 133 0.12 -21.42 -27.79
CA LEU A 133 -0.57 -22.38 -26.97
C LEU A 133 -0.57 -23.77 -27.62
N LYS A 134 -0.36 -24.82 -26.81
CA LYS A 134 -0.53 -26.22 -27.22
C LYS A 134 -1.86 -26.76 -26.70
N ARG A 135 -2.59 -27.49 -27.54
CA ARG A 135 -3.85 -28.16 -27.17
C ARG A 135 -3.60 -29.21 -26.08
N GLY A 136 -4.56 -29.35 -25.16
CA GLY A 136 -4.49 -30.31 -24.05
C GLY A 136 -3.50 -29.95 -22.95
N ILE A 137 -2.79 -28.81 -23.06
CA ILE A 137 -1.79 -28.36 -22.09
C ILE A 137 -2.26 -27.03 -21.49
N ARG A 138 -2.09 -26.89 -20.18
CA ARG A 138 -2.37 -25.63 -19.47
C ARG A 138 -1.37 -24.56 -19.89
N PHE A 139 -1.90 -23.41 -20.29
CA PHE A 139 -1.12 -22.24 -20.67
C PHE A 139 -1.33 -21.16 -19.61
N TYR A 140 -0.29 -20.88 -18.82
CA TYR A 140 -0.37 -19.88 -17.76
C TYR A 140 -0.42 -18.46 -18.33
N LEU A 141 -1.47 -17.71 -17.97
CA LEU A 141 -1.68 -16.33 -18.38
C LEU A 141 -1.02 -15.38 -17.38
N ASN A 142 0.27 -15.12 -17.58
CA ASN A 142 1.00 -14.18 -16.74
C ASN A 142 0.60 -12.74 -17.05
N VAL A 143 0.15 -12.02 -16.03
CA VAL A 143 -0.18 -10.60 -16.10
C VAL A 143 0.63 -9.88 -15.05
N GLU A 144 1.24 -8.76 -15.44
CA GLU A 144 2.01 -7.91 -14.55
C GLU A 144 1.33 -6.56 -14.40
N GLY A 145 1.47 -5.97 -13.21
CA GLY A 145 1.05 -4.63 -12.89
C GLY A 145 2.25 -3.71 -12.71
N SER A 146 2.23 -2.55 -13.35
CA SER A 146 3.14 -1.43 -13.05
C SER A 146 2.48 -0.53 -12.00
N PHE A 147 3.20 -0.23 -10.93
CA PHE A 147 2.69 0.56 -9.81
C PHE A 147 3.31 1.95 -9.78
N SER A 148 2.63 2.90 -9.12
CA SER A 148 3.07 4.29 -8.95
C SER A 148 4.38 4.45 -8.15
N SER A 149 4.86 3.37 -7.52
CA SER A 149 6.20 3.28 -6.91
C SER A 149 7.32 2.98 -7.92
N GLY A 150 6.98 2.74 -9.19
CA GLY A 150 7.89 2.28 -10.24
C GLY A 150 8.14 0.76 -10.23
N LYS A 151 7.61 0.02 -9.24
CA LYS A 151 7.75 -1.43 -9.16
C LYS A 151 6.80 -2.15 -10.14
N VAL A 152 7.22 -3.32 -10.58
CA VAL A 152 6.40 -4.23 -11.39
C VAL A 152 6.25 -5.55 -10.65
N TYR A 153 5.00 -6.00 -10.49
CA TYR A 153 4.71 -7.27 -9.83
C TYR A 153 3.71 -8.12 -10.62
N PRO A 154 3.81 -9.45 -10.52
CA PRO A 154 2.79 -10.33 -11.08
C PRO A 154 1.46 -10.10 -10.36
N LEU A 155 0.39 -10.14 -11.13
CA LEU A 155 -0.98 -10.08 -10.63
C LEU A 155 -1.64 -11.44 -10.78
N ASP A 156 -2.50 -11.76 -9.83
CA ASP A 156 -3.21 -13.03 -9.78
C ASP A 156 -4.72 -12.84 -9.95
N THR A 157 -5.45 -13.93 -9.81
CA THR A 157 -6.92 -13.92 -9.88
C THR A 157 -7.60 -13.22 -8.72
N ALA A 158 -6.89 -12.75 -7.68
CA ALA A 158 -7.48 -11.87 -6.66
C ALA A 158 -7.68 -10.46 -7.23
N ALA A 159 -6.72 -9.97 -8.03
CA ALA A 159 -6.77 -8.65 -8.66
C ALA A 159 -7.40 -8.65 -10.06
N ILE A 160 -7.21 -9.71 -10.84
CA ILE A 160 -7.56 -9.76 -12.26
C ILE A 160 -8.73 -10.71 -12.53
N LYS A 161 -9.61 -10.29 -13.42
CA LYS A 161 -10.60 -11.15 -14.07
C LYS A 161 -10.13 -11.47 -15.49
N PHE A 162 -10.07 -12.75 -15.82
CA PHE A 162 -9.76 -13.20 -17.17
C PHE A 162 -11.03 -13.51 -17.97
N SER A 163 -10.99 -13.23 -19.26
CA SER A 163 -11.94 -13.76 -20.25
C SER A 163 -11.19 -14.26 -21.49
N THR A 164 -11.82 -15.15 -22.24
CA THR A 164 -11.19 -15.77 -23.41
C THR A 164 -12.22 -15.98 -24.52
N SER A 165 -11.77 -15.91 -25.78
CA SER A 165 -12.61 -16.19 -26.96
C SER A 165 -12.82 -17.69 -27.20
N ALA A 166 -11.95 -18.55 -26.68
CA ALA A 166 -12.02 -20.00 -26.87
C ALA A 166 -11.26 -20.75 -25.76
N GLY A 167 -11.59 -22.02 -25.55
CA GLY A 167 -11.02 -22.82 -24.47
C GLY A 167 -11.66 -22.53 -23.10
N LYS A 168 -11.05 -23.06 -22.05
CA LYS A 168 -11.53 -22.96 -20.67
C LYS A 168 -10.50 -22.27 -19.79
N LEU A 169 -10.93 -21.28 -19.02
CA LEU A 169 -10.13 -20.68 -17.95
C LEU A 169 -10.24 -21.52 -16.68
N LEU A 170 -9.09 -21.82 -16.09
CA LEU A 170 -8.92 -22.56 -14.84
C LEU A 170 -8.04 -21.72 -13.91
N GLY A 171 -8.66 -20.75 -13.25
CA GLY A 171 -7.92 -19.71 -12.53
C GLY A 171 -7.14 -18.84 -13.51
N GLN A 172 -5.81 -18.91 -13.46
CA GLN A 172 -4.90 -18.18 -14.34
C GLN A 172 -4.41 -19.03 -15.53
N ASP A 173 -4.86 -20.29 -15.64
CA ASP A 173 -4.52 -21.16 -16.76
C ASP A 173 -5.61 -21.12 -17.84
N LEU A 174 -5.18 -21.06 -19.11
CA LEU A 174 -6.01 -21.32 -20.27
C LEU A 174 -5.78 -22.76 -20.76
N LEU A 175 -6.87 -23.50 -20.97
CA LEU A 175 -6.83 -24.85 -21.51
C LEU A 175 -7.68 -24.93 -22.78
N LEU A 176 -7.04 -25.20 -23.92
CA LEU A 176 -7.73 -25.57 -25.15
C LEU A 176 -7.88 -27.09 -25.23
N ASN A 177 -9.06 -27.57 -25.64
CA ASN A 177 -9.33 -29.01 -25.76
C ASN A 177 -8.36 -29.66 -26.76
N THR A 178 -7.87 -30.86 -26.44
CA THR A 178 -7.01 -31.67 -27.31
C THR A 178 -7.63 -31.93 -28.70
N ASN A 179 -8.96 -32.09 -28.76
CA ASN A 179 -9.69 -32.41 -29.99
C ASN A 179 -10.14 -31.18 -30.80
N ASP A 180 -9.82 -29.96 -30.35
CA ASP A 180 -10.12 -28.75 -31.11
C ASP A 180 -9.26 -28.73 -32.39
N ALA A 181 -9.85 -28.85 -33.57
CA ALA A 181 -9.11 -28.84 -34.84
C ALA A 181 -9.08 -27.47 -35.54
N THR A 182 -9.91 -26.53 -35.08
CA THR A 182 -10.27 -25.34 -35.84
C THR A 182 -9.63 -24.07 -35.29
N THR A 183 -9.41 -23.98 -33.99
CA THR A 183 -8.94 -22.76 -33.32
C THR A 183 -7.47 -22.51 -33.68
N ARG A 184 -7.20 -21.35 -34.30
CA ARG A 184 -5.84 -20.93 -34.73
C ARG A 184 -5.27 -19.83 -33.86
N THR A 185 -6.13 -19.03 -33.26
CA THR A 185 -5.78 -17.97 -32.32
C THR A 185 -6.81 -17.92 -31.19
N ILE A 186 -6.37 -17.49 -30.02
CA ILE A 186 -7.24 -17.25 -28.87
C ILE A 186 -6.97 -15.84 -28.38
N THR A 187 -8.01 -15.03 -28.30
CA THR A 187 -7.95 -13.71 -27.67
C THR A 187 -8.25 -13.89 -26.19
N VAL A 188 -7.33 -13.41 -25.34
CA VAL A 188 -7.49 -13.35 -23.89
C VAL A 188 -7.52 -11.90 -23.43
N THR A 189 -8.37 -11.61 -22.47
CA THR A 189 -8.47 -10.28 -21.87
C THR A 189 -8.28 -10.40 -20.36
N ALA A 190 -7.45 -9.52 -19.81
CA ALA A 190 -7.26 -9.33 -18.39
C ALA A 190 -7.83 -7.98 -18.00
N THR A 191 -8.76 -7.97 -17.03
CA THR A 191 -9.41 -6.76 -16.54
C THR A 191 -9.21 -6.65 -15.04
N ASN A 192 -8.80 -5.48 -14.56
CA ASN A 192 -8.70 -5.21 -13.13
C ASN A 192 -10.10 -5.26 -12.48
N LYS A 193 -10.27 -6.04 -11.41
CA LYS A 193 -11.56 -6.18 -10.72
C LYS A 193 -12.02 -4.92 -9.99
N ARG A 194 -11.10 -4.02 -9.65
CA ARG A 194 -11.39 -2.76 -8.95
C ARG A 194 -11.60 -1.58 -9.89
N ASP A 195 -11.11 -1.69 -11.12
CA ASP A 195 -11.27 -0.70 -12.16
C ASP A 195 -11.43 -1.39 -13.51
N SER A 196 -12.66 -1.50 -13.98
CA SER A 196 -12.95 -2.17 -15.26
C SER A 196 -12.45 -1.39 -16.48
N SER A 197 -12.09 -0.11 -16.34
CA SER A 197 -11.48 0.66 -17.43
C SER A 197 -10.04 0.23 -17.70
N MET A 198 -9.38 -0.35 -16.69
CA MET A 198 -8.04 -0.93 -16.80
C MET A 198 -8.13 -2.36 -17.31
N SER A 199 -8.02 -2.51 -18.62
CA SER A 199 -8.10 -3.80 -19.31
C SER A 199 -7.05 -3.92 -20.41
N VAL A 200 -6.48 -5.10 -20.58
CA VAL A 200 -5.51 -5.42 -21.64
C VAL A 200 -5.92 -6.71 -22.34
N THR A 201 -5.69 -6.77 -23.66
CA THR A 201 -6.00 -7.93 -24.49
C THR A 201 -4.73 -8.43 -25.17
N SER A 202 -4.63 -9.75 -25.33
CA SER A 202 -3.56 -10.40 -26.10
C SER A 202 -4.15 -11.49 -26.97
N THR A 203 -3.61 -11.65 -28.18
CA THR A 203 -3.97 -12.72 -29.11
C THR A 203 -2.86 -13.75 -29.13
N ILE A 204 -3.16 -14.96 -28.68
CA ILE A 204 -2.21 -16.08 -28.55
C ILE A 204 -2.43 -17.04 -29.73
N PRO A 205 -1.42 -17.27 -30.59
CA PRO A 205 -1.47 -18.32 -31.61
C PRO A 205 -1.61 -19.72 -30.99
N VAL A 206 -2.33 -20.61 -31.66
CA VAL A 206 -2.40 -22.03 -31.30
C VAL A 206 -1.46 -22.81 -32.20
N LYS A 207 -0.50 -23.54 -31.60
CA LYS A 207 0.48 -24.33 -32.34
C LYS A 207 -0.23 -25.35 -33.22
N ILE A 208 0.07 -25.33 -34.51
CA ILE A 208 -0.39 -26.36 -35.46
C ILE A 208 0.49 -27.60 -35.24
N LEU A 209 -0.13 -28.75 -35.02
CA LEU A 209 0.60 -30.01 -35.09
C LEU A 209 0.80 -30.28 -36.59
N LEU A 210 2.06 -30.40 -37.03
CA LEU A 210 2.34 -30.87 -38.38
C LEU A 210 1.73 -32.25 -38.54
N ASP A 211 0.99 -32.46 -39.63
CA ASP A 211 0.49 -33.77 -40.00
C ASP A 211 1.69 -34.73 -40.11
N LYS A 212 1.57 -35.90 -39.47
CA LYS A 212 2.55 -36.99 -39.56
C LYS A 212 2.32 -37.81 -40.82
#